data_AF-A0A9W7GT43-F1
#
_entry.id   AF-A0A9W7GT43-F1
#
_cell.length_a   1.000
_cell.length_b   1.000
_cell.length_c   1.000
_cell.angle_alpha   90.00
_cell.angle_beta   90.00
_cell.angle_gamma   90.00
#
_symmetry.space_group_name_H-M   'P 1'
#
loop_
_entity.id
_entity.type
_entity.pdbx_description
1 polymer ?
#
loop_
_entity_poly.entity_id
_entity_poly.type
_entity_poly.pdbx_seq_one_letter_code
_entity_poly.pdbx_strand_id
1 'polypeptide(L)'
;MNFKFAFCPIILLLSASLSFAQNVNVVIHGVASIAKTNDNFVCVTLDWWPAEKCDYNQCPWGKAGILNLDLRYGAFINAIKAFNPLRIKVGGSLQDNVVYKVGEGSSCPNFMKREDGLFGFSQGCLSMERWDQLNRFFNHTGVKLTFGLNALFGRNESQSEKGLWIGDWQPQNTRDFMQYTISKGYKVDSYEFGNLNHSPKVII
;
A
#
# COMPACT_ATOMS: atom_id res chain seq x y z
N MET A 1 -19.86 76.42 5.86
CA MET A 1 -18.68 75.51 5.88
C MET A 1 -19.08 74.23 5.15
N ASN A 2 -18.61 74.06 3.91
CA ASN A 2 -18.97 72.93 3.04
C ASN A 2 -18.00 71.77 3.27
N PHE A 3 -18.42 70.73 3.98
CA PHE A 3 -17.65 69.49 4.06
C PHE A 3 -17.97 68.61 2.84
N LYS A 4 -17.12 68.71 1.81
CA LYS A 4 -17.04 67.69 0.75
C LYS A 4 -16.22 66.53 1.30
N PHE A 5 -16.87 65.47 1.77
CA PHE A 5 -16.18 64.22 2.05
C PHE A 5 -15.86 63.53 0.72
N ALA A 6 -14.56 63.45 0.42
CA ALA A 6 -14.01 62.70 -0.69
C ALA A 6 -14.29 61.20 -0.50
N PHE A 7 -15.26 60.68 -1.23
CA PHE A 7 -15.47 59.24 -1.40
C PHE A 7 -14.68 58.78 -2.62
N CYS A 8 -13.43 58.35 -2.43
CA CYS A 8 -12.55 57.78 -3.47
C CYS A 8 -11.35 57.11 -2.76
N PRO A 9 -10.77 55.95 -3.14
CA PRO A 9 -11.11 54.93 -4.14
C PRO A 9 -11.00 53.48 -3.60
N ILE A 10 -11.10 53.23 -2.28
CA ILE A 10 -10.74 51.91 -1.70
C ILE A 10 -11.74 50.80 -2.10
N ILE A 11 -13.01 51.13 -2.32
CA ILE A 11 -14.03 50.17 -2.76
C ILE A 11 -13.79 49.69 -4.21
N LEU A 12 -13.11 50.48 -5.04
CA LEU A 12 -12.78 50.12 -6.43
C LEU A 12 -11.59 49.16 -6.55
N LEU A 13 -10.74 49.05 -5.50
CA LEU A 13 -9.65 48.07 -5.43
C LEU A 13 -10.15 46.68 -4.99
N LEU A 14 -11.32 46.59 -4.34
CA LEU A 14 -11.95 45.32 -3.94
C LEU A 14 -12.71 44.64 -5.09
N SER A 15 -13.04 45.37 -6.16
CA SER A 15 -13.65 44.81 -7.39
C SER A 15 -12.64 44.28 -8.40
N ALA A 16 -11.33 44.46 -8.15
CA ALA A 16 -10.25 44.07 -9.07
C ALA A 16 -9.71 42.65 -8.82
N SER A 17 -10.39 41.82 -8.02
CA SER A 17 -10.35 40.37 -8.19
C SER A 17 -11.13 40.00 -9.45
N LEU A 18 -10.64 40.49 -10.59
CA LEU A 18 -10.87 39.88 -11.89
C LEU A 18 -10.24 38.50 -11.80
N SER A 19 -11.02 37.54 -11.32
CA SER A 19 -10.75 36.13 -11.48
C SER A 19 -10.40 35.95 -12.96
N PHE A 20 -9.14 35.66 -13.26
CA PHE A 20 -8.70 35.24 -14.58
C PHE A 20 -9.35 33.88 -14.86
N ALA A 21 -10.64 33.91 -15.16
CA ALA A 21 -11.40 32.74 -15.56
C ALA A 21 -11.04 32.45 -17.01
N GLN A 22 -10.25 31.40 -17.20
CA GLN A 22 -9.95 30.90 -18.53
C GLN A 22 -11.17 30.11 -19.03
N ASN A 23 -11.70 30.50 -20.18
CA ASN A 23 -12.75 29.72 -20.83
C ASN A 23 -12.14 28.44 -21.40
N VAL A 24 -12.68 27.29 -20.99
CA VAL A 24 -12.29 25.96 -21.49
C VAL A 24 -13.51 25.33 -22.15
N ASN A 25 -13.33 24.78 -23.35
CA ASN A 25 -14.38 24.02 -24.03
C ASN A 25 -14.25 22.54 -23.70
N VAL A 26 -15.32 21.93 -23.18
CA VAL A 26 -15.39 20.51 -22.82
C VAL A 26 -16.47 19.85 -23.67
N VAL A 27 -16.10 18.85 -24.45
CA VAL A 27 -17.03 18.06 -25.28
C VAL A 27 -17.20 16.67 -24.65
N ILE A 28 -18.45 16.30 -24.34
CA ILE A 28 -18.78 15.01 -23.74
C ILE A 28 -19.39 14.10 -24.81
N HIS A 29 -18.69 13.02 -25.15
CA HIS A 29 -19.17 12.01 -26.11
C HIS A 29 -19.95 10.90 -25.40
N GLY A 30 -21.24 11.12 -25.13
CA GLY A 30 -22.10 10.19 -24.38
C GLY A 30 -22.74 9.04 -25.16
N VAL A 31 -22.49 8.91 -26.47
CA VAL A 31 -23.21 7.98 -27.36
C VAL A 31 -22.69 6.54 -27.27
N ALA A 32 -21.41 6.34 -26.97
CA ALA A 32 -20.79 5.02 -26.88
C ALA A 32 -19.84 4.94 -25.69
N SER A 33 -19.88 3.83 -24.95
CA SER A 33 -18.88 3.53 -23.93
C SER A 33 -17.59 3.03 -24.58
N ILE A 34 -16.44 3.57 -24.17
CA ILE A 34 -15.12 3.12 -24.64
C ILE A 34 -14.52 2.00 -23.78
N ALA A 35 -14.98 1.88 -22.54
CA ALA A 35 -14.51 0.89 -21.56
C ALA A 35 -15.47 0.81 -20.38
N LYS A 36 -15.45 -0.32 -19.67
CA LYS A 36 -16.10 -0.47 -18.37
C LYS A 36 -15.03 -0.55 -17.28
N THR A 37 -15.11 0.38 -16.34
CA THR A 37 -14.33 0.35 -15.11
C THR A 37 -14.78 -0.80 -14.21
N ASN A 38 -13.83 -1.53 -13.61
CA ASN A 38 -14.14 -2.65 -12.71
C ASN A 38 -14.90 -2.14 -11.47
N ASP A 39 -15.81 -2.95 -10.94
CA ASP A 39 -16.55 -2.63 -9.71
C ASP A 39 -15.61 -2.40 -8.50
N ASN A 40 -14.38 -2.93 -8.55
CA ASN A 40 -13.29 -2.74 -7.56
C ASN A 40 -12.21 -1.76 -8.04
N PHE A 41 -12.57 -0.78 -8.88
CA PHE A 41 -11.61 0.19 -9.42
C PHE A 41 -10.94 1.04 -8.34
N VAL A 42 -11.69 1.40 -7.29
CA VAL A 42 -11.09 2.03 -6.12
C VAL A 42 -10.36 0.94 -5.33
N CYS A 43 -9.07 1.14 -5.12
CA CYS A 43 -8.23 0.23 -4.36
C CYS A 43 -7.28 1.01 -3.45
N VAL A 44 -6.79 0.33 -2.41
CA VAL A 44 -5.79 0.87 -1.47
C VAL A 44 -4.72 -0.16 -1.20
N THR A 45 -3.56 0.30 -0.77
CA THR A 45 -2.44 -0.56 -0.34
C THR A 45 -2.25 -0.45 1.16
N LEU A 46 -2.04 -1.58 1.83
CA LEU A 46 -1.51 -1.64 3.18
C LEU A 46 -0.05 -2.09 3.13
N ASP A 47 0.85 -1.22 3.57
CA ASP A 47 2.30 -1.39 3.43
C ASP A 47 2.94 -2.12 4.62
N TRP A 48 4.16 -2.58 4.43
CA TRP A 48 5.00 -3.31 5.37
C TRP A 48 5.85 -2.41 6.27
N TRP A 49 5.97 -1.11 5.96
CA TRP A 49 6.86 -0.21 6.69
C TRP A 49 6.66 -0.24 8.21
N PRO A 50 7.74 -0.45 8.99
CA PRO A 50 7.67 -0.46 10.44
C PRO A 50 7.68 0.98 10.98
N ALA A 51 7.43 1.14 12.28
CA ALA A 51 7.34 2.45 12.94
C ALA A 51 8.65 3.25 12.84
N GLU A 52 9.76 2.53 12.74
CA GLU A 52 11.12 3.04 12.66
C GLU A 52 11.44 3.64 11.28
N LYS A 53 10.57 3.46 10.27
CA LYS A 53 10.72 4.14 8.97
C LYS A 53 10.49 5.63 9.15
N CYS A 54 11.60 6.36 9.22
CA CYS A 54 11.62 7.81 9.31
C CYS A 54 12.39 8.41 8.14
N ASP A 55 11.78 9.37 7.46
CA ASP A 55 12.36 10.13 6.36
C ASP A 55 12.30 11.61 6.70
N TYR A 56 13.34 12.36 6.32
CA TYR A 56 13.37 13.81 6.51
C TYR A 56 13.02 14.26 7.95
N ASN A 57 13.54 13.55 8.95
CA ASN A 57 13.27 13.75 10.38
C ASN A 57 11.80 13.58 10.81
N GLN A 58 10.99 12.88 10.02
CA GLN A 58 9.61 12.51 10.36
C GLN A 58 9.43 10.99 10.32
N CYS A 59 8.60 10.44 11.20
CA CYS A 59 8.28 9.02 11.24
C CYS A 59 6.79 8.81 10.90
N PRO A 60 6.39 8.97 9.63
CA PRO A 60 4.98 9.09 9.25
C PRO A 60 4.20 7.79 9.45
N TRP A 61 4.89 6.64 9.47
CA TRP A 61 4.24 5.33 9.52
C TRP A 61 3.63 5.04 10.88
N GLY A 62 4.29 5.38 11.99
CA GLY A 62 3.81 5.04 13.33
C GLY A 62 3.34 3.57 13.40
N LYS A 63 2.05 3.34 13.68
CA LYS A 63 1.44 2.00 13.70
C LYS A 63 0.68 1.63 12.41
N ALA A 64 0.85 2.35 11.31
CA ALA A 64 0.09 2.14 10.08
C ALA A 64 0.56 0.93 9.24
N GLY A 65 1.78 0.42 9.48
CA GLY A 65 2.27 -0.78 8.80
C GLY A 65 1.46 -2.03 9.14
N ILE A 66 1.34 -2.96 8.19
CA ILE A 66 0.46 -4.15 8.26
C ILE A 66 0.73 -5.04 9.47
N LEU A 67 1.96 -5.03 10.00
CA LEU A 67 2.32 -5.79 11.20
C LEU A 67 1.78 -5.17 12.49
N ASN A 68 1.56 -3.85 12.52
CA ASN A 68 1.21 -3.07 13.71
C ASN A 68 -0.18 -2.42 13.66
N LEU A 69 -0.80 -2.37 12.48
CA LEU A 69 -2.09 -1.72 12.23
C LEU A 69 -3.18 -2.20 13.20
N ASP A 70 -3.89 -1.26 13.83
CA ASP A 70 -5.03 -1.58 14.70
C ASP A 70 -6.27 -1.91 13.87
N LEU A 71 -6.50 -3.19 13.67
CA LEU A 71 -7.61 -3.73 12.89
C LEU A 71 -8.97 -3.63 13.61
N ARG A 72 -9.00 -3.18 14.87
CA ARG A 72 -10.24 -3.01 15.65
C ARG A 72 -10.69 -1.55 15.71
N TYR A 73 -9.93 -0.63 15.13
CA TYR A 73 -10.27 0.78 15.15
C TYR A 73 -11.53 1.07 14.31
N GLY A 74 -12.62 1.45 14.98
CA GLY A 74 -13.95 1.55 14.37
C GLY A 74 -14.01 2.51 13.17
N ALA A 75 -13.32 3.64 13.23
CA ALA A 75 -13.30 4.58 12.10
C ALA A 75 -12.60 3.99 10.87
N PHE A 76 -11.53 3.19 11.06
CA PHE A 76 -10.87 2.50 9.96
C PHE A 76 -11.77 1.43 9.32
N ILE A 77 -12.44 0.61 10.15
CA ILE A 77 -13.41 -0.38 9.68
C ILE A 77 -14.53 0.29 8.87
N ASN A 78 -15.08 1.39 9.38
CA ASN A 78 -16.18 2.12 8.72
C ASN A 78 -15.71 2.75 7.41
N ALA A 79 -14.50 3.31 7.36
CA ALA A 79 -13.93 3.86 6.14
C ALA A 79 -13.80 2.79 5.06
N ILE A 80 -13.27 1.61 5.39
CA ILE A 80 -13.15 0.50 4.43
C ILE A 80 -14.52 0.03 3.94
N LYS A 81 -15.50 -0.12 4.84
CA LYS A 81 -16.87 -0.54 4.47
C LYS A 81 -17.60 0.48 3.57
N ALA A 82 -17.27 1.76 3.67
CA ALA A 82 -17.87 2.81 2.83
C ALA A 82 -17.51 2.66 1.34
N PHE A 83 -16.38 2.02 1.02
CA PHE A 83 -15.94 1.78 -0.35
C PHE A 83 -16.39 0.41 -0.93
N ASN A 84 -17.39 -0.25 -0.33
CA ASN A 84 -17.78 -1.62 -0.70
C ASN A 84 -18.27 -1.76 -2.16
N PRO A 85 -17.61 -2.58 -3.02
CA PRO A 85 -16.45 -3.42 -2.72
C PRO A 85 -15.12 -2.68 -2.90
N LEU A 86 -14.25 -2.76 -1.90
CA LEU A 86 -12.90 -2.21 -1.94
C LEU A 86 -11.87 -3.32 -2.20
N ARG A 87 -10.93 -3.09 -3.12
CA ARG A 87 -9.75 -3.94 -3.23
C ARG A 87 -8.62 -3.43 -2.33
N ILE A 88 -8.07 -4.31 -1.51
CA ILE A 88 -6.89 -4.04 -0.69
C ILE A 88 -5.72 -4.88 -1.20
N LYS A 89 -4.62 -4.22 -1.55
CA LYS A 89 -3.33 -4.89 -1.75
C LYS A 89 -2.52 -4.85 -0.45
N VAL A 90 -2.12 -6.02 0.06
CA VAL A 90 -1.07 -6.11 1.08
C VAL A 90 0.25 -6.29 0.35
N GLY A 91 1.12 -5.29 0.40
CA GLY A 91 2.32 -5.22 -0.42
C GLY A 91 3.02 -3.89 -0.22
N GLY A 92 4.17 -3.70 -0.85
CA GLY A 92 5.00 -2.50 -0.63
C GLY A 92 6.48 -2.82 -0.77
N SER A 93 7.35 -1.81 -0.60
CA SER A 93 8.79 -1.96 -0.87
C SER A 93 9.40 -3.12 -0.10
N LEU A 94 9.05 -3.30 1.17
CA LEU A 94 9.61 -4.37 2.00
C LEU A 94 9.00 -5.76 1.76
N GLN A 95 8.02 -5.91 0.85
CA GLN A 95 7.36 -7.20 0.56
C GLN A 95 8.36 -8.31 0.23
N ASP A 96 9.37 -7.99 -0.56
CA ASP A 96 10.42 -8.92 -0.98
C ASP A 96 11.46 -9.21 0.12
N ASN A 97 11.26 -8.65 1.30
CA ASN A 97 12.09 -8.87 2.49
C ASN A 97 11.26 -9.45 3.65
N VAL A 98 10.06 -9.98 3.37
CA VAL A 98 9.20 -10.65 4.35
C VAL A 98 9.38 -12.16 4.28
N VAL A 99 9.51 -12.80 5.43
CA VAL A 99 9.40 -14.26 5.59
C VAL A 99 8.08 -14.62 6.27
N TYR A 100 7.44 -15.69 5.80
CA TYR A 100 6.21 -16.19 6.41
C TYR A 100 6.55 -17.27 7.43
N LYS A 101 6.24 -17.04 8.71
CA LYS A 101 6.48 -18.03 9.75
C LYS A 101 5.35 -19.07 9.78
N VAL A 102 5.47 -20.09 8.95
CA VAL A 102 4.58 -21.26 8.96
C VAL A 102 5.28 -22.40 9.72
N GLY A 103 4.55 -23.06 10.64
CA GLY A 103 5.08 -24.13 11.48
C GLY A 103 5.79 -23.66 12.76
N GLU A 104 6.34 -24.63 13.50
CA GLU A 104 7.07 -24.40 14.76
C GLU A 104 8.59 -24.30 14.55
N GLY A 105 9.30 -23.62 15.45
CA GLY A 105 10.78 -23.66 15.52
C GLY A 105 11.56 -22.56 14.79
N SER A 106 10.94 -21.70 13.98
CA SER A 106 11.64 -20.57 13.33
C SER A 106 11.46 -19.24 14.08
N SER A 107 12.51 -18.42 14.13
CA SER A 107 12.41 -17.05 14.63
C SER A 107 11.59 -16.20 13.65
N CYS A 108 10.85 -15.21 14.17
CA CYS A 108 10.08 -14.26 13.36
C CYS A 108 10.59 -12.86 13.69
N PRO A 109 11.68 -12.42 13.04
CA PRO A 109 12.27 -11.12 13.35
C PRO A 109 11.35 -9.98 12.90
N ASN A 110 11.37 -8.90 13.67
CA ASN A 110 10.81 -7.63 13.21
C ASN A 110 11.77 -6.98 12.21
N PHE A 111 11.22 -6.12 11.35
CA PHE A 111 12.05 -5.23 10.55
C PHE A 111 12.88 -4.33 11.47
N MET A 112 14.19 -4.26 11.22
CA MET A 112 15.13 -3.39 11.92
C MET A 112 15.90 -2.55 10.91
N LYS A 113 16.25 -1.31 11.26
CA LYS A 113 17.13 -0.50 10.40
C LYS A 113 18.46 -1.20 10.19
N ARG A 114 18.89 -1.24 8.94
CA ARG A 114 20.13 -1.90 8.52
C ARG A 114 20.63 -1.23 7.24
N GLU A 115 21.79 -0.59 7.28
CA GLU A 115 22.29 0.25 6.18
C GLU A 115 22.51 -0.50 4.87
N ASP A 116 22.97 -1.76 4.96
CA ASP A 116 23.16 -2.69 3.85
C ASP A 116 21.89 -3.49 3.50
N GLY A 117 20.79 -3.26 4.22
CA GLY A 117 19.53 -3.96 4.02
C GLY A 117 18.75 -3.44 2.82
N LEU A 118 17.89 -4.29 2.25
CA LEU A 118 16.97 -3.87 1.18
C LEU A 118 16.07 -2.73 1.69
N PHE A 119 16.13 -1.59 1.01
CA PHE A 119 15.52 -0.32 1.43
C PHE A 119 15.93 0.18 2.84
N GLY A 120 17.10 -0.21 3.33
CA GLY A 120 17.62 0.19 4.64
C GLY A 120 17.07 -0.62 5.81
N PHE A 121 16.51 -1.80 5.55
CA PHE A 121 15.94 -2.67 6.59
C PHE A 121 16.41 -4.12 6.48
N SER A 122 16.50 -4.78 7.64
CA SER A 122 16.66 -6.22 7.75
C SER A 122 15.45 -6.96 7.18
N GLN A 123 15.58 -8.26 7.01
CA GLN A 123 14.42 -9.12 6.82
C GLN A 123 13.43 -8.96 7.98
N GLY A 124 12.15 -8.93 7.65
CA GLY A 124 11.04 -8.97 8.59
C GLY A 124 10.22 -10.24 8.43
N CYS A 125 9.23 -10.43 9.29
CA CYS A 125 8.44 -11.65 9.29
C CYS A 125 6.95 -11.39 9.52
N LEU A 126 6.11 -12.13 8.79
CA LEU A 126 4.67 -12.23 9.02
C LEU A 126 4.40 -13.52 9.82
N SER A 127 3.95 -13.37 11.06
CA SER A 127 3.47 -14.50 11.86
C SER A 127 2.09 -14.97 11.38
N MET A 128 1.80 -16.27 11.48
CA MET A 128 0.47 -16.77 11.12
C MET A 128 -0.62 -16.23 12.06
N GLU A 129 -0.30 -15.90 13.31
CA GLU A 129 -1.23 -15.22 14.20
C GLU A 129 -1.65 -13.85 13.64
N ARG A 130 -0.69 -13.06 13.16
CA ARG A 130 -0.98 -11.77 12.54
C ARG A 130 -1.75 -11.95 11.24
N TRP A 131 -1.39 -12.94 10.43
CA TRP A 131 -2.12 -13.28 9.22
C TRP A 131 -3.58 -13.69 9.49
N ASP A 132 -3.83 -14.45 10.54
CA ASP A 132 -5.16 -14.83 11.00
C ASP A 132 -5.98 -13.59 11.43
N GLN A 133 -5.36 -12.63 12.12
CA GLN A 133 -6.00 -11.37 12.51
C GLN A 133 -6.41 -10.56 11.27
N LEU A 134 -5.51 -10.45 10.29
CA LEU A 134 -5.75 -9.74 9.04
C LEU A 134 -6.89 -10.37 8.24
N ASN A 135 -6.93 -11.69 8.11
CA ASN A 135 -8.00 -12.37 7.38
C ASN A 135 -9.36 -12.26 8.07
N ARG A 136 -9.40 -12.27 9.42
CA ARG A 136 -10.64 -11.95 10.15
C ARG A 136 -11.12 -10.55 9.82
N PHE A 137 -10.22 -9.57 9.78
CA PHE A 137 -10.54 -8.20 9.39
C PHE A 137 -11.06 -8.13 7.95
N PHE A 138 -10.34 -8.70 6.97
CA PHE A 138 -10.73 -8.66 5.57
C PHE A 138 -12.10 -9.33 5.32
N ASN A 139 -12.35 -10.45 5.97
CA ASN A 139 -13.65 -11.12 5.92
C ASN A 139 -14.75 -10.27 6.56
N HIS A 140 -14.47 -9.61 7.69
CA HIS A 140 -15.42 -8.74 8.37
C HIS A 140 -15.75 -7.47 7.56
N THR A 141 -14.81 -6.98 6.75
CA THR A 141 -15.02 -5.78 5.90
C THR A 141 -15.47 -6.10 4.48
N GLY A 142 -15.45 -7.37 4.06
CA GLY A 142 -15.89 -7.78 2.72
C GLY A 142 -14.98 -7.33 1.58
N VAL A 143 -13.70 -7.07 1.87
CA VAL A 143 -12.75 -6.55 0.85
C VAL A 143 -12.30 -7.64 -0.11
N LYS A 144 -11.88 -7.24 -1.30
CA LYS A 144 -11.14 -8.09 -2.24
C LYS A 144 -9.65 -7.99 -1.94
N LEU A 145 -9.06 -9.08 -1.46
CA LEU A 145 -7.67 -9.10 -1.05
C LEU A 145 -6.74 -9.50 -2.20
N THR A 146 -5.76 -8.65 -2.50
CA THR A 146 -4.57 -9.00 -3.27
C THR A 146 -3.37 -9.10 -2.31
N PHE A 147 -2.62 -10.19 -2.34
CA PHE A 147 -1.44 -10.37 -1.48
C PHE A 147 -0.15 -10.44 -2.31
N GLY A 148 0.83 -9.62 -1.96
CA GLY A 148 2.12 -9.61 -2.61
C GLY A 148 3.11 -10.60 -1.98
N LEU A 149 3.65 -11.49 -2.80
CA LEU A 149 4.59 -12.52 -2.45
C LEU A 149 6.04 -12.05 -2.58
N ASN A 150 6.91 -12.56 -1.71
CA ASN A 150 8.35 -12.34 -1.73
C ASN A 150 9.01 -13.09 -2.90
N ALA A 151 9.57 -12.35 -3.85
CA ALA A 151 10.28 -12.86 -5.02
C ALA A 151 11.80 -13.05 -4.81
N LEU A 152 12.34 -12.60 -3.69
CA LEU A 152 13.77 -12.65 -3.37
C LEU A 152 14.16 -13.73 -2.36
N PHE A 153 13.19 -14.44 -1.77
CA PHE A 153 13.51 -15.52 -0.84
C PHE A 153 14.41 -16.60 -1.50
N GLY A 154 15.58 -16.84 -0.90
CA GLY A 154 16.61 -17.75 -1.42
C GLY A 154 17.58 -17.14 -2.45
N ARG A 155 17.31 -15.92 -2.96
CA ARG A 155 18.22 -15.15 -3.81
C ARG A 155 19.18 -14.32 -2.96
N ASN A 156 20.31 -13.95 -3.56
CA ASN A 156 21.29 -13.05 -2.93
C ASN A 156 21.51 -11.83 -3.82
N GLU A 157 21.79 -10.68 -3.20
CA GLU A 157 22.23 -9.50 -3.93
C GLU A 157 23.62 -9.75 -4.53
N SER A 158 23.81 -9.33 -5.78
CA SER A 158 25.07 -9.47 -6.50
C SER A 158 26.14 -8.58 -5.88
N GLN A 159 27.36 -9.11 -5.77
CA GLN A 159 28.52 -8.32 -5.36
C GLN A 159 28.98 -7.33 -6.45
N SER A 160 28.61 -7.57 -7.71
CA SER A 160 29.05 -6.76 -8.85
C SER A 160 28.11 -5.59 -9.17
N GLU A 161 26.83 -5.69 -8.80
CA GLU A 161 25.80 -4.70 -9.14
C GLU A 161 24.76 -4.63 -8.01
N LYS A 162 24.66 -3.46 -7.37
CA LYS A 162 23.69 -3.22 -6.31
C LYS A 162 22.26 -3.26 -6.86
N GLY A 163 21.37 -3.97 -6.19
CA GLY A 163 19.98 -4.17 -6.61
C GLY A 163 19.78 -5.30 -7.62
N LEU A 164 20.85 -5.92 -8.14
CA LEU A 164 20.74 -7.13 -8.93
C LEU A 164 20.66 -8.35 -8.01
N TRP A 165 19.58 -9.12 -8.10
CA TRP A 165 19.38 -10.32 -7.29
C TRP A 165 19.58 -11.58 -8.12
N ILE A 166 20.52 -12.42 -7.69
CA ILE A 166 20.97 -13.62 -8.41
C ILE A 166 20.69 -14.89 -7.61
N GLY A 167 20.79 -16.04 -8.29
CA GLY A 167 20.47 -17.35 -7.74
C GLY A 167 19.00 -17.74 -7.92
N ASP A 168 18.68 -18.96 -7.53
CA ASP A 168 17.34 -19.52 -7.68
C ASP A 168 16.40 -19.05 -6.58
N TRP A 169 15.16 -18.72 -6.95
CA TRP A 169 14.12 -18.44 -5.97
C TRP A 169 13.70 -19.73 -5.26
N GLN A 170 13.61 -19.71 -3.94
CA GLN A 170 13.16 -20.85 -3.14
C GLN A 170 11.66 -20.74 -2.86
N PRO A 171 10.79 -21.54 -3.52
CA PRO A 171 9.35 -21.37 -3.42
C PRO A 171 8.75 -21.87 -2.10
N GLN A 172 9.52 -22.61 -1.28
CA GLN A 172 8.98 -23.34 -0.13
C GLN A 172 8.26 -22.42 0.87
N ASN A 173 8.87 -21.27 1.22
CA ASN A 173 8.25 -20.35 2.18
C ASN A 173 6.89 -19.81 1.69
N THR A 174 6.82 -19.42 0.41
CA THR A 174 5.58 -18.99 -0.25
C THR A 174 4.56 -20.13 -0.36
N ARG A 175 5.01 -21.35 -0.71
CA ARG A 175 4.14 -22.52 -0.81
C ARG A 175 3.50 -22.85 0.53
N ASP A 176 4.29 -22.87 1.61
CA ASP A 176 3.79 -23.15 2.96
C ASP A 176 2.80 -22.08 3.42
N PHE A 177 3.06 -20.81 3.11
CA PHE A 177 2.15 -19.71 3.40
C PHE A 177 0.82 -19.84 2.65
N MET A 178 0.86 -20.14 1.35
CA MET A 178 -0.35 -20.35 0.55
C MET A 178 -1.11 -21.59 1.03
N GLN A 179 -0.42 -22.69 1.38
CA GLN A 179 -1.04 -23.89 1.94
C GLN A 179 -1.71 -23.62 3.29
N TYR A 180 -1.06 -22.86 4.18
CA TYR A 180 -1.67 -22.41 5.42
C TYR A 180 -2.92 -21.56 5.16
N THR A 181 -2.82 -20.61 4.24
CA THR A 181 -3.94 -19.73 3.87
C THR A 181 -5.14 -20.53 3.34
N ILE A 182 -4.88 -21.52 2.48
CA ILE A 182 -5.90 -22.42 1.92
C ILE A 182 -6.50 -23.32 3.01
N SER A 183 -5.67 -23.92 3.87
CA SER A 183 -6.15 -24.83 4.92
C SER A 183 -7.04 -24.14 5.95
N LYS A 184 -6.87 -22.83 6.14
CA LYS A 184 -7.70 -21.98 6.99
C LYS A 184 -8.98 -21.48 6.31
N GLY A 185 -9.15 -21.76 5.01
CA GLY A 185 -10.28 -21.29 4.21
C GLY A 185 -10.27 -19.78 3.94
N TYR A 186 -9.11 -19.14 4.04
CA TYR A 186 -8.98 -17.71 3.82
C TYR A 186 -9.08 -17.36 2.34
N LYS A 187 -9.80 -16.26 2.06
CA LYS A 187 -10.08 -15.82 0.68
C LYS A 187 -9.05 -14.77 0.26
N VAL A 188 -8.15 -15.18 -0.62
CA VAL A 188 -7.26 -14.29 -1.36
C VAL A 188 -7.73 -14.25 -2.80
N ASP A 189 -8.08 -13.06 -3.29
CA ASP A 189 -8.63 -12.86 -4.64
C ASP A 189 -7.52 -12.95 -5.70
N SER A 190 -6.32 -12.47 -5.39
CA SER A 190 -5.15 -12.62 -6.26
C SER A 190 -3.83 -12.55 -5.51
N TYR A 191 -2.78 -13.12 -6.09
CA TYR A 191 -1.41 -12.95 -5.63
C TYR A 191 -0.59 -12.13 -6.63
N GLU A 192 0.34 -11.33 -6.13
CA GLU A 192 1.36 -10.65 -6.94
C GLU A 192 2.74 -11.20 -6.57
N PHE A 193 3.68 -11.25 -7.50
CA PHE A 193 5.02 -11.77 -7.26
C PHE A 193 6.06 -10.66 -7.45
N GLY A 194 6.68 -10.22 -6.34
CA GLY A 194 7.60 -9.07 -6.32
C GLY A 194 6.90 -7.71 -6.24
N ASN A 195 7.61 -6.66 -5.78
CA ASN A 195 7.02 -5.31 -5.68
C ASN A 195 7.71 -4.16 -6.46
N LEU A 196 8.93 -4.23 -7.00
CA LEU A 196 9.49 -3.34 -8.08
C LEU A 196 11.03 -3.54 -8.27
N ASN A 197 11.47 -3.71 -9.55
CA ASN A 197 12.84 -3.80 -10.16
C ASN A 197 13.78 -4.92 -9.65
N HIS A 198 14.34 -5.90 -10.40
CA HIS A 198 14.70 -6.07 -11.83
C HIS A 198 14.43 -7.51 -12.35
N SER A 199 13.19 -7.96 -12.42
CA SER A 199 12.81 -9.19 -13.14
C SER A 199 11.34 -9.13 -13.52
N PRO A 200 10.93 -9.74 -14.65
CA PRO A 200 9.61 -9.53 -15.22
C PRO A 200 8.54 -9.92 -14.21
N LYS A 201 7.52 -9.06 -14.08
CA LYS A 201 6.29 -9.37 -13.35
C LYS A 201 5.73 -10.67 -13.92
N VAL A 202 5.95 -11.79 -13.24
CA VAL A 202 5.25 -13.03 -13.53
C VAL A 202 3.88 -12.88 -12.88
N ILE A 203 2.89 -12.59 -13.72
CA ILE A 203 1.49 -12.85 -13.37
C ILE A 203 1.35 -14.37 -13.49
N ILE A 204 1.12 -15.03 -12.37
CA ILE A 204 0.77 -16.46 -12.31
C ILE A 204 -0.70 -16.61 -12.71
#